data_AF-A0A3D4JXE7-F1
#
_entry.id   AF-A0A3D4JXE7-F1
#
_cell.length_a   1.000
_cell.length_b   1.000
_cell.length_c   1.000
_cell.angle_alpha   90.00
_cell.angle_beta   90.00
_cell.angle_gamma   90.00
#
_symmetry.space_group_name_H-M   'P 1'
#
loop_
_entity.id
_entity.type
_entity.pdbx_description
1 polymer ?
#
loop_
_entity_poly.entity_id
_entity_poly.type
_entity_poly.pdbx_seq_one_letter_code
_entity_poly.pdbx_strand_id
1 'polypeptide(L)'
;MKKAILSIALLGGILFSANAAAQTETSGREKVYRATHTKVTELKHTKLKVNFDYQKEQMNGEEWLTAAPFFYPTNELTLDAKGMLIHEVALDISGKKSPLKYD
;
A
#
# COMPACT_ATOMS: atom_id res chain seq x y z
N MET A 1 -16.69 36.26 61.97
CA MET A 1 -15.59 35.46 61.38
C MET A 1 -16.07 34.24 60.58
N LYS A 2 -17.04 33.45 61.07
CA LYS A 2 -17.56 32.26 60.36
C LYS A 2 -18.17 32.53 58.97
N LYS A 3 -18.81 33.70 58.78
CA LYS A 3 -19.42 34.11 57.50
C LYS A 3 -18.39 34.47 56.42
N ALA A 4 -17.22 34.99 56.81
CA ALA A 4 -16.14 35.36 55.87
C ALA A 4 -15.40 34.12 55.34
N ILE A 5 -15.28 33.07 56.16
CA ILE A 5 -14.65 31.79 55.79
C ILE A 5 -15.49 31.05 54.74
N LEU A 6 -16.82 31.13 54.85
CA LEU A 6 -17.75 30.51 53.88
C LEU A 6 -17.71 31.21 52.51
N SER A 7 -17.53 32.54 52.49
CA SER A 7 -17.42 33.32 51.25
C SER A 7 -16.11 33.09 50.49
N ILE A 8 -15.00 32.87 51.21
CA ILE A 8 -13.68 32.58 50.61
C ILE A 8 -13.65 31.18 50.00
N ALA A 9 -14.30 30.20 50.63
CA ALA A 9 -14.44 28.85 50.07
C ALA A 9 -15.27 28.83 48.78
N LEU A 10 -16.31 29.66 48.70
CA LEU A 10 -17.18 29.74 47.52
C LEU A 10 -16.51 30.49 46.35
N LEU A 11 -15.68 31.49 46.63
CA LEU A 11 -14.89 32.20 45.60
C LEU A 11 -13.72 31.34 45.08
N GLY A 12 -13.09 30.53 45.94
CA GLY A 12 -11.99 29.63 45.56
C GLY A 12 -12.43 28.49 44.64
N GLY A 13 -13.65 27.97 44.81
CA GLY A 13 -14.18 26.88 43.99
C GLY A 13 -14.48 27.27 42.53
N ILE A 14 -14.83 28.54 42.28
CA ILE A 14 -15.13 29.03 40.92
C ILE A 14 -13.83 29.27 40.13
N LEU A 15 -12.74 29.65 40.81
CA LEU A 15 -11.43 29.87 40.18
C LEU A 15 -10.63 28.57 39.93
N PHE A 16 -11.03 27.44 40.54
CA PHE A 16 -10.38 26.13 40.38
C PHE A 16 -11.05 25.19 39.36
N SER A 17 -11.78 25.76 38.40
CA SER A 17 -12.28 25.02 37.23
C SER A 17 -11.11 24.70 36.28
N ALA A 18 -10.21 23.80 36.71
CA ALA A 18 -9.15 23.28 35.86
C ALA A 18 -9.81 22.50 34.72
N ASN A 19 -9.74 23.06 33.51
CA ASN A 19 -10.09 22.36 32.29
C ASN A 19 -9.16 21.15 32.15
N ALA A 20 -9.60 19.98 32.63
CA ALA A 20 -8.92 18.73 32.40
C ALA A 20 -9.11 18.33 30.93
N ALA A 21 -8.19 18.75 30.07
CA ALA A 21 -8.11 18.24 28.71
C ALA A 21 -7.62 16.78 28.79
N ALA A 22 -8.49 15.83 28.47
CA ALA A 22 -8.09 14.44 28.30
C ALA A 22 -7.04 14.35 27.17
N GLN A 23 -6.06 13.45 27.32
CA GLN A 23 -5.12 13.16 26.24
C GLN A 23 -5.89 12.70 25.01
N THR A 24 -5.71 13.40 23.88
CA THR A 24 -6.23 12.95 22.59
C THR A 24 -5.43 11.72 22.15
N GLU A 25 -6.03 10.85 21.33
CA GLU A 25 -5.41 9.64 20.77
C GLU A 25 -4.02 9.87 20.15
N THR A 26 -3.74 11.11 19.74
CA THR A 26 -2.47 11.51 19.11
C THR A 26 -1.57 12.36 20.01
N SER A 27 -1.94 12.59 21.27
CA SER A 27 -1.21 13.46 22.20
C SER A 27 -0.94 14.85 21.60
N GLY A 28 -1.97 15.43 20.95
CA GLY A 28 -1.89 16.73 20.28
C GLY A 28 -1.10 16.75 18.97
N ARG A 29 -0.60 15.60 18.47
CA ARG A 29 0.06 15.52 17.16
C ARG A 29 -0.96 15.34 16.04
N GLU A 30 -0.69 15.92 14.89
CA GLU A 30 -1.46 15.61 13.69
C GLU A 30 -1.17 14.16 13.25
N LYS A 31 -2.20 13.41 12.81
CA LYS A 31 -1.99 12.08 12.24
C LYS A 31 -1.20 12.24 10.94
N VAL A 32 0.03 11.72 10.92
CA VAL A 32 0.82 11.66 9.68
C VAL A 32 0.15 10.68 8.73
N TYR A 33 -0.36 11.19 7.61
CA TYR A 33 -0.89 10.36 6.55
C TYR A 33 0.25 9.52 5.95
N ARG A 34 0.07 8.20 5.94
CA ARG A 34 0.98 7.23 5.31
C ARG A 34 0.26 6.61 4.12
N ALA A 35 0.42 7.23 2.96
CA ALA A 35 -0.14 6.72 1.73
C ALA A 35 0.42 5.31 1.43
N THR A 36 -0.47 4.40 1.04
CA THR A 36 -0.04 3.16 0.38
C THR A 36 0.39 3.47 -1.05
N HIS A 37 1.23 2.62 -1.64
CA HIS A 37 1.57 2.77 -3.05
C HIS A 37 0.31 2.65 -3.92
N THR A 38 0.24 3.47 -4.97
CA THR A 38 -0.85 3.44 -5.94
C THR A 38 -0.83 2.12 -6.70
N LYS A 39 -1.92 1.37 -6.65
CA LYS A 39 -2.07 0.12 -7.40
C LYS A 39 -2.76 0.40 -8.72
N VAL A 40 -2.05 0.22 -9.82
CA VAL A 40 -2.59 0.39 -11.19
C VAL A 40 -3.07 -0.96 -11.74
N THR A 41 -2.26 -2.00 -11.54
CA THR A 41 -2.56 -3.36 -11.99
C THR A 41 -2.75 -4.29 -10.80
N GLU A 42 -3.72 -5.17 -10.92
CA GLU A 42 -3.93 -6.27 -10.00
C GLU A 42 -3.45 -7.59 -10.61
N LEU A 43 -2.47 -8.20 -9.95
CA LEU A 43 -2.06 -9.57 -10.19
C LEU A 43 -3.14 -10.53 -9.67
N LYS A 44 -3.65 -11.42 -10.53
CA LYS A 44 -4.64 -12.45 -10.18
C LYS A 44 -4.01 -13.84 -10.05
N HIS A 45 -3.14 -14.21 -10.98
CA HIS A 45 -2.48 -15.52 -10.96
C HIS A 45 -1.16 -15.47 -11.73
N THR A 46 -0.20 -16.28 -11.28
CA THR A 46 1.07 -16.50 -11.96
C THR A 46 1.35 -18.00 -12.00
N LYS A 47 1.72 -18.48 -13.18
CA LYS A 47 2.24 -19.84 -13.37
C LYS A 47 3.61 -19.75 -13.99
N LEU A 48 4.56 -20.46 -13.38
CA LEU A 48 5.95 -20.50 -13.82
C LEU A 48 6.32 -21.92 -14.25
N LYS A 49 6.98 -22.02 -15.40
CA LYS A 49 7.66 -23.24 -15.85
C LYS A 49 9.12 -22.89 -16.02
N VAL A 50 9.92 -23.25 -15.03
CA VAL A 50 11.33 -22.85 -14.94
C VAL A 50 12.26 -24.05 -14.85
N ASN A 51 13.50 -23.86 -15.30
CA ASN A 51 14.61 -24.76 -15.04
C ASN A 51 15.87 -23.94 -14.66
N PHE A 52 16.77 -24.55 -13.91
CA PHE A 52 18.03 -23.94 -13.50
C PHE A 52 19.18 -24.55 -14.30
N ASP A 53 19.91 -23.72 -15.03
CA ASP A 53 21.17 -24.07 -15.69
C ASP A 53 22.33 -23.61 -14.80
N TYR A 54 22.82 -24.52 -13.97
CA TYR A 54 23.91 -24.24 -13.05
C TYR A 54 25.26 -24.00 -13.73
N GLN A 55 25.46 -24.49 -14.96
CA GLN A 55 26.72 -24.25 -15.69
C GLN A 55 26.80 -22.82 -16.19
N LYS A 56 25.65 -22.23 -16.55
CA LYS A 56 25.55 -20.84 -17.03
C LYS A 56 25.12 -19.86 -15.96
N GLU A 57 24.81 -20.34 -14.75
CA GLU A 57 24.27 -19.53 -13.64
C GLU A 57 22.97 -18.79 -14.03
N GLN A 58 22.10 -19.48 -14.77
CA GLN A 58 20.88 -18.91 -15.35
C GLN A 58 19.63 -19.72 -14.96
N MET A 59 18.48 -19.04 -14.96
CA MET A 59 17.17 -19.67 -14.87
C MET A 59 16.43 -19.43 -16.19
N ASN A 60 16.12 -20.49 -16.92
CA ASN A 60 15.29 -20.38 -18.11
C ASN A 60 13.85 -20.68 -17.73
N GLY A 61 12.90 -20.08 -18.45
CA GLY A 61 11.52 -20.42 -18.23
C GLY A 61 10.52 -19.66 -19.07
N GLU A 62 9.28 -20.07 -18.89
CA GLU A 62 8.08 -19.45 -19.43
C GLU A 62 7.19 -19.04 -18.25
N GLU A 63 6.51 -17.91 -18.41
CA GLU A 63 5.60 -17.35 -17.42
C GLU A 63 4.23 -17.12 -18.05
N TRP A 64 3.17 -17.48 -17.31
CA TRP A 64 1.80 -17.12 -17.64
C TRP A 64 1.26 -16.22 -16.54
N LEU A 65 0.97 -14.99 -16.94
CA LEU A 65 0.43 -13.95 -16.08
C LEU A 65 -1.07 -13.76 -16.33
N THR A 66 -1.87 -13.82 -15.27
CA THR A 66 -3.24 -13.29 -15.29
C THR A 66 -3.27 -12.02 -14.45
N ALA A 67 -3.51 -10.89 -15.10
CA ALA A 67 -3.61 -9.59 -14.46
C ALA A 67 -4.83 -8.81 -14.97
N ALA A 68 -5.30 -7.86 -14.18
CA ALA A 68 -6.41 -6.98 -14.53
C ALA A 68 -6.11 -5.54 -14.09
N PRO A 69 -6.69 -4.52 -14.73
CA PRO A 69 -6.65 -3.16 -14.19
C PRO A 69 -7.27 -3.11 -12.79
N PHE A 70 -6.63 -2.42 -11.84
CA PHE A 70 -7.12 -2.37 -10.46
C PHE A 70 -8.33 -1.44 -10.29
N PHE A 71 -8.40 -0.35 -11.04
CA PHE A 71 -9.51 0.61 -10.92
C PHE A 71 -10.00 1.12 -12.28
N TYR A 72 -9.13 1.73 -13.07
CA TYR A 72 -9.48 2.26 -14.40
C TYR A 72 -8.97 1.34 -15.51
N PRO A 73 -9.67 1.22 -16.66
CA PRO A 73 -9.16 0.50 -17.81
C PRO A 73 -7.78 1.01 -18.23
N THR A 74 -6.84 0.09 -18.47
CA THR A 74 -5.50 0.35 -19.00
C THR A 74 -5.25 -0.49 -20.24
N ASN A 75 -4.47 0.03 -21.18
CA ASN A 75 -3.96 -0.66 -22.36
C ASN A 75 -2.49 -1.09 -22.17
N GLU A 76 -1.88 -0.76 -21.04
CA GLU A 76 -0.48 -1.02 -20.72
C GLU A 76 -0.35 -1.85 -19.44
N LEU A 77 0.68 -2.71 -19.43
CA LEU A 77 1.07 -3.53 -18.30
C LEU A 77 2.57 -3.35 -18.07
N THR A 78 2.93 -2.80 -16.92
CA THR A 78 4.34 -2.61 -16.52
C THR A 78 4.75 -3.73 -15.57
N LEU A 79 5.88 -4.38 -15.87
CA LEU A 79 6.47 -5.46 -15.07
C LEU A 79 7.96 -5.17 -14.84
N ASP A 80 8.47 -5.56 -13.68
CA ASP A 80 9.90 -5.49 -13.39
C ASP A 80 10.64 -6.69 -13.98
N ALA A 81 11.45 -6.45 -15.01
CA ALA A 81 12.20 -7.48 -15.74
C ALA A 81 13.72 -7.36 -15.56
N LYS A 82 14.18 -6.94 -14.38
CA LYS A 82 15.61 -6.70 -14.13
C LYS A 82 16.44 -7.98 -14.29
N GLY A 83 17.44 -7.95 -15.18
CA GLY A 83 18.32 -9.09 -15.42
C GLY A 83 17.67 -10.23 -16.21
N MET A 84 16.52 -9.98 -16.86
CA MET A 84 15.84 -10.96 -17.70
C MET A 84 16.12 -10.67 -19.18
N LEU A 85 16.41 -11.72 -19.95
CA LEU A 85 16.41 -11.64 -21.41
C LEU A 85 15.03 -12.09 -21.92
N ILE A 86 14.27 -11.15 -22.49
CA ILE A 86 12.90 -11.40 -22.95
C ILE A 86 12.92 -11.83 -24.41
N HIS A 87 12.55 -13.09 -24.66
CA HIS A 87 12.49 -13.66 -26.00
C HIS A 87 11.16 -13.46 -26.71
N GLU A 88 10.04 -13.48 -25.97
CA GLU A 88 8.69 -13.34 -26.51
C GLU A 88 7.76 -12.82 -25.41
N VAL A 89 6.86 -11.91 -25.78
CA VAL A 89 5.70 -11.53 -24.98
C VAL A 89 4.46 -11.66 -25.86
N ALA A 90 3.46 -12.38 -25.40
CA ALA A 90 2.24 -12.63 -26.17
C ALA A 90 1.02 -12.82 -25.27
N LEU A 91 -0.16 -12.44 -25.76
CA LEU A 91 -1.43 -12.84 -25.19
C LEU A 91 -1.73 -14.29 -25.56
N ASP A 92 -1.99 -15.11 -24.56
CA ASP A 92 -2.50 -16.48 -24.74
C ASP A 92 -4.03 -16.44 -24.78
N ILE A 93 -4.60 -16.65 -25.96
CA ILE A 93 -6.04 -16.76 -26.17
C ILE A 93 -6.34 -18.21 -26.54
N SER A 94 -6.67 -19.02 -25.53
CA SER A 94 -7.03 -20.44 -25.69
C SER A 94 -5.96 -21.26 -26.42
N GLY A 95 -4.68 -21.05 -26.09
CA GLY A 95 -3.53 -21.74 -26.69
C GLY A 95 -3.00 -21.06 -27.95
N LYS A 96 -3.67 -20.03 -28.46
CA LYS A 96 -3.15 -19.21 -29.56
C LYS A 96 -2.42 -17.99 -29.00
N LYS A 97 -1.12 -17.90 -29.31
CA LYS A 97 -0.30 -16.74 -28.95
C LYS A 97 -0.50 -15.59 -29.94
N SER A 98 -0.85 -14.42 -29.42
CA SER A 98 -0.86 -13.15 -30.17
C SER A 98 0.27 -12.27 -29.66
N PRO A 99 1.32 -11.99 -30.46
CA PRO A 99 2.45 -11.19 -30.02
C PRO A 99 2.03 -9.80 -29.51
N LEU A 100 2.69 -9.36 -28.44
CA LEU A 100 2.55 -8.01 -27.90
C LEU A 100 3.81 -7.20 -28.18
N LYS A 101 3.65 -5.88 -28.23
CA LYS A 101 4.78 -4.95 -28.26
C LYS A 101 5.30 -4.78 -26.83
N TYR A 102 6.62 -4.78 -26.68
CA TYR A 102 7.32 -4.55 -25.42
C TYR A 102 8.67 -3.87 -25.71
N ASP A 103 9.17 -3.12 -24.73
CA ASP A 103 10.45 -2.39 -24.76
C ASP A 103 11.52 -3.10 -23.92
#